data_AF-A0A7Y6UKK3-F1
#
_entry.id   AF-A0A7Y6UKK3-F1
#
_cell.length_a   1.000
_cell.length_b   1.000
_cell.length_c   1.000
_cell.angle_alpha   90.00
_cell.angle_beta   90.00
_cell.angle_gamma   90.00
#
_symmetry.space_group_name_H-M   'P 1'
#
loop_
_entity.id
_entity.type
_entity.pdbx_description
1 polymer ?
#
loop_
_entity_poly.entity_id
_entity_poly.type
_entity_poly.pdbx_seq_one_letter_code
_entity_poly.pdbx_strand_id
1 'polypeptide(L)'
;MCRYGFANYKPRYACFRCRKAIRRRHKSEVDPAGAERPARCPDCGLLMADMGLDFRPPSKSDRKGWTTAEALWEVGETFHSCGCSGPGYRPRNPAALDAFFRARLQEYRANLRTFSDDPSGTPMIEDAIATWRDRIRRIEAALAQAHPRRGSRPTTR
;
A
#
# COMPACT_ATOMS: atom_id res chain seq x y z
N MET A 1 -24.50 6.06 1.78
CA MET A 1 -24.04 6.97 2.83
C MET A 1 -22.52 6.81 2.97
N CYS A 2 -21.73 7.88 2.78
CA CYS A 2 -20.28 7.82 2.93
C CYS A 2 -19.93 7.60 4.41
N ARG A 3 -19.35 6.43 4.73
CA ARG A 3 -19.04 6.02 6.11
C ARG A 3 -18.16 7.03 6.85
N TYR A 4 -17.38 7.81 6.10
CA TYR A 4 -16.39 8.75 6.61
C TYR A 4 -16.76 10.23 6.42
N GLY A 5 -17.94 10.53 5.88
CA GLY A 5 -18.38 11.91 5.63
C GLY A 5 -18.79 12.71 6.87
N PHE A 6 -19.03 12.05 8.01
CA PHE A 6 -19.64 12.67 9.20
C PHE A 6 -18.88 12.42 10.51
N ALA A 7 -17.74 11.72 10.49
CA ALA A 7 -16.96 11.41 11.69
C ALA A 7 -15.46 11.49 11.43
N ASN A 8 -14.70 11.95 12.44
CA ASN A 8 -13.24 11.99 12.42
C ASN A 8 -12.67 10.57 12.53
N TYR A 9 -12.57 9.89 11.39
CA TYR A 9 -11.93 8.58 11.29
C TYR A 9 -10.41 8.72 11.29
N LYS A 10 -9.76 7.87 12.09
CA LYS A 10 -8.31 7.94 12.32
C LYS A 10 -7.62 6.91 11.42
N PRO A 11 -6.68 7.33 10.56
CA PRO A 11 -5.87 6.39 9.79
C PRO A 11 -5.10 5.45 10.72
N ARG A 12 -4.86 4.25 10.20
CA ARG A 12 -4.08 3.23 10.89
C ARG A 12 -2.68 3.23 10.33
N TYR A 13 -1.73 3.37 11.24
CA TYR A 13 -0.32 3.27 10.93
C TYR A 13 0.20 1.90 11.35
N ALA A 14 1.00 1.26 10.52
CA ALA A 14 1.56 -0.08 10.73
C ALA A 14 3.08 -0.05 10.89
N CYS A 15 3.60 -0.73 11.90
CA CYS A 15 5.01 -1.09 11.99
C CYS A 15 5.13 -2.58 11.68
N PHE A 16 5.68 -2.91 10.53
CA PHE A 16 5.83 -4.29 10.08
C PHE A 16 6.87 -5.05 10.92
N ARG A 17 7.97 -4.38 11.33
CA ARG A 17 8.98 -4.95 12.24
C ARG A 17 8.40 -5.40 13.57
N CYS A 18 7.61 -4.54 14.23
CA CYS A 18 7.01 -4.84 15.54
C CYS A 18 5.65 -5.55 15.43
N ARG A 19 5.08 -5.68 14.21
CA ARG A 19 3.75 -6.24 13.96
C ARG A 19 2.68 -5.57 14.82
N LYS A 20 2.71 -4.25 14.83
CA LYS A 20 1.83 -3.38 15.62
C LYS A 20 1.20 -2.34 14.71
N ALA A 21 -0.09 -2.07 14.92
CA ALA A 21 -0.76 -0.94 14.31
C ALA A 21 -1.33 -0.01 15.37
N ILE A 22 -1.24 1.29 15.11
CA ILE A 22 -1.80 2.34 15.97
C ILE A 22 -2.76 3.21 15.16
N ARG A 23 -3.79 3.74 15.82
CA ARG A 23 -4.62 4.80 15.26
C ARG A 23 -4.03 6.14 15.67
N ARG A 24 -3.84 7.03 14.72
CA ARG A 24 -3.30 8.37 14.98
C ARG A 24 -4.26 9.42 14.46
N ARG A 25 -4.52 10.46 15.25
CA ARG A 25 -5.26 11.65 14.80
C ARG A 25 -4.36 12.48 13.90
N HIS A 26 -4.93 13.14 12.89
CA HIS A 26 -4.18 14.15 12.19
C HIS A 26 -3.83 15.28 13.16
N LYS A 27 -2.62 15.83 13.09
CA LYS A 27 -2.15 16.78 14.10
C LYS A 27 -2.96 18.07 14.07
N SER A 28 -3.49 18.47 12.91
CA SER A 28 -4.41 19.60 12.80
C SER A 28 -5.68 19.47 13.65
N GLU A 29 -6.09 18.25 14.04
CA GLU A 29 -7.20 18.04 14.99
C GLU A 29 -6.81 18.34 16.44
N VAL A 30 -5.52 18.32 16.77
CA VAL A 30 -4.99 18.43 18.14
C VAL A 30 -4.32 19.80 18.34
N ASP A 31 -3.60 20.26 17.33
CA ASP A 31 -2.83 21.50 17.30
C ASP A 31 -2.86 22.04 15.86
N PRO A 32 -3.82 22.92 15.52
CA PRO A 32 -3.97 23.49 14.18
C PRO A 32 -2.74 24.26 13.69
N ALA A 33 -1.91 24.77 14.59
CA ALA A 33 -0.68 25.50 14.27
C ALA A 33 0.54 24.57 14.11
N GLY A 34 0.40 23.28 14.44
CA GLY A 34 1.50 22.33 14.47
C GLY A 34 1.72 21.60 13.15
N ALA A 35 2.96 21.60 12.66
CA ALA A 35 3.35 20.78 11.50
C ALA A 35 3.16 19.28 11.77
N GLU A 36 2.62 18.57 10.78
CA GLU A 36 2.42 17.12 10.79
C GLU A 36 3.78 16.40 10.90
N ARG A 37 3.84 15.37 11.75
CA ARG A 37 5.07 14.61 11.99
C ARG A 37 4.89 13.18 11.49
N PRO A 38 5.92 12.57 10.90
CA PRO A 38 5.87 11.16 10.54
C PRO A 38 5.52 10.28 11.74
N ALA A 39 4.63 9.31 11.55
CA ALA A 39 4.26 8.38 12.61
C ALA A 39 5.43 7.47 12.97
N ARG A 40 5.72 7.32 14.27
CA ARG A 40 6.79 6.46 14.78
C ARG A 40 6.23 5.34 15.65
N CYS A 41 6.83 4.17 15.55
CA CYS A 41 6.48 3.03 16.36
C CYS A 41 6.87 3.29 17.82
N PRO A 42 5.96 3.11 18.80
CA PRO A 42 6.27 3.31 20.21
C PRO A 42 7.26 2.27 20.75
N ASP A 43 7.43 1.13 20.09
CA ASP A 43 8.30 0.05 20.58
C ASP A 43 9.72 0.15 20.02
N CYS A 44 9.88 0.54 18.75
CA CYS A 44 11.19 0.54 18.09
C CYS A 44 11.61 1.90 17.49
N GLY A 45 10.77 2.93 17.58
CA GLY A 45 11.07 4.28 17.07
C GLY A 45 11.10 4.43 15.53
N LEU A 46 11.02 3.33 14.78
CA LEU A 46 10.98 3.35 13.32
C LEU A 46 9.71 4.02 12.77
N LEU A 47 9.80 4.55 11.56
CA LEU A 47 8.66 5.09 10.84
C LEU A 47 7.60 3.99 10.61
N MET A 48 6.34 4.40 10.70
CA MET A 48 5.20 3.52 10.45
C MET A 48 4.57 3.85 9.10
N ALA A 49 4.16 2.81 8.39
CA ALA A 49 3.41 2.88 7.14
C ALA A 49 1.99 3.40 7.40
N ASP A 50 1.56 4.46 6.71
CA ASP A 50 0.13 4.81 6.68
C ASP A 50 -0.60 3.77 5.82
N MET A 51 -1.51 3.02 6.45
CA MET A 51 -2.30 1.98 5.79
C MET A 51 -3.73 2.44 5.52
N GLY A 52 -4.12 3.65 5.92
CA GLY A 52 -5.45 4.21 5.70
C GLY A 52 -6.51 3.81 6.73
N LEU A 53 -7.75 4.17 6.44
CA LEU A 53 -8.89 4.12 7.38
C LEU A 53 -9.45 2.70 7.56
N ASP A 54 -9.50 1.93 6.47
CA ASP A 54 -10.10 0.60 6.43
C ASP A 54 -9.13 -0.53 6.78
N PHE A 55 -7.88 -0.19 7.09
CA PHE A 55 -6.90 -1.20 7.42
C PHE A 55 -7.25 -1.89 8.75
N ARG A 56 -7.69 -3.15 8.67
CA ARG A 56 -7.74 -4.04 9.82
C ARG A 56 -6.35 -4.67 10.04
N PRO A 57 -5.61 -4.42 11.12
CA PRO A 57 -4.34 -5.08 11.33
C PRO A 57 -4.54 -6.58 11.59
N PRO A 58 -3.64 -7.44 11.10
CA PRO A 58 -3.57 -8.84 11.54
C PRO A 58 -3.31 -8.94 13.05
N SER A 59 -3.53 -10.12 13.64
CA SER A 59 -3.10 -10.36 15.03
C SER A 59 -1.57 -10.28 15.11
N LYS A 60 -1.01 -9.94 16.28
CA LYS A 60 0.45 -9.80 16.43
C LYS A 60 1.21 -11.08 16.05
N SER A 61 0.64 -12.25 16.33
CA SER A 61 1.22 -13.56 16.01
C SER A 61 1.08 -13.97 14.54
N ASP A 62 0.15 -13.38 13.78
CA ASP A 62 -0.10 -13.70 12.37
C ASP A 62 1.00 -13.13 11.45
N ARG A 63 2.15 -13.80 11.43
CA ARG A 63 3.31 -13.42 10.61
C ARG A 63 2.96 -13.33 9.12
N LYS A 64 2.11 -14.24 8.62
CA LYS A 64 1.72 -14.27 7.21
C LYS A 64 0.89 -13.05 6.87
N GLY A 65 -0.10 -12.72 7.69
CA GLY A 65 -0.91 -11.51 7.50
C GLY A 65 -0.09 -10.23 7.53
N TRP A 66 0.91 -10.13 8.41
CA TRP A 66 1.81 -8.97 8.45
C TRP A 66 2.72 -8.88 7.22
N THR A 67 3.24 -10.02 6.75
CA THR A 67 4.05 -10.08 5.51
C THR A 67 3.22 -9.63 4.31
N THR A 68 1.97 -10.10 4.19
CA THR A 68 1.04 -9.66 3.15
C THR A 68 0.76 -8.16 3.23
N ALA A 69 0.55 -7.63 4.44
CA ALA A 69 0.29 -6.19 4.62
C ALA A 69 1.50 -5.33 4.24
N GLU A 70 2.71 -5.78 4.55
CA GLU A 70 3.97 -5.13 4.15
C GLU A 70 4.12 -5.13 2.63
N ALA A 71 3.95 -6.28 1.99
CA ALA A 71 4.03 -6.40 0.53
C ALA A 71 3.02 -5.51 -0.21
N LEU A 72 1.78 -5.39 0.31
CA LEU A 72 0.78 -4.46 -0.23
C LEU A 72 1.26 -3.01 -0.12
N TRP A 73 1.79 -2.62 1.04
CA TRP A 73 2.26 -1.25 1.26
C TRP A 73 3.44 -0.88 0.37
N GLU A 74 4.41 -1.79 0.20
CA GLU A 74 5.59 -1.57 -0.66
C GLU A 74 5.20 -1.26 -2.11
N VAL A 75 4.13 -1.88 -2.62
CA VAL A 75 3.62 -1.60 -3.96
C VAL A 75 2.66 -0.41 -4.04
N GLY A 76 2.39 0.25 -2.90
CA GLY A 76 1.52 1.42 -2.81
C GLY A 76 0.04 1.10 -2.63
N GLU A 77 -0.32 -0.17 -2.37
CA GLU A 77 -1.70 -0.57 -2.07
C GLU A 77 -2.02 -0.34 -0.59
N THR A 78 -2.96 0.57 -0.36
CA THR A 78 -3.35 1.04 0.98
C THR A 78 -4.87 1.16 1.08
N PHE A 79 -5.39 1.27 2.30
CA PHE A 79 -6.82 1.16 2.60
C PHE A 79 -7.46 2.54 2.89
N HIS A 80 -7.15 3.55 2.07
CA HIS A 80 -7.74 4.90 2.15
C HIS A 80 -9.10 4.98 1.42
N SER A 81 -9.98 4.00 1.61
CA SER A 81 -11.30 4.05 0.99
C SER A 81 -12.18 5.11 1.67
N CYS A 82 -13.14 5.69 0.94
CA CYS A 82 -14.18 6.56 1.53
C CYS A 82 -15.30 5.77 2.25
N GLY A 83 -15.17 4.44 2.34
CA GLY A 83 -16.10 3.55 3.01
C GLY A 83 -17.40 3.28 2.25
N CYS A 84 -17.58 3.86 1.06
CA CYS A 84 -18.70 3.57 0.15
C CYS A 84 -18.57 2.22 -0.56
N SER A 85 -17.35 1.70 -0.71
CA SER A 85 -17.07 0.44 -1.44
C SER A 85 -16.52 -0.66 -0.52
N GLY A 86 -16.59 -0.44 0.80
CA GLY A 86 -16.03 -1.34 1.81
C GLY A 86 -14.48 -1.32 1.86
N PRO A 87 -13.88 -2.17 2.71
CA PRO A 87 -12.43 -2.16 2.97
C PRO A 87 -11.56 -2.66 1.81
N GLY A 88 -12.13 -2.86 0.62
CA GLY A 88 -11.47 -3.54 -0.50
C GLY A 88 -11.21 -5.03 -0.25
N TYR A 89 -10.69 -5.71 -1.28
CA TYR A 89 -10.24 -7.11 -1.17
C TYR A 89 -8.93 -7.19 -0.39
N ARG A 90 -8.81 -8.20 0.48
CA ARG A 90 -7.56 -8.50 1.18
C ARG A 90 -7.09 -9.92 0.89
N PRO A 91 -5.92 -10.08 0.24
CA PRO A 91 -5.31 -11.38 0.04
C PRO A 91 -5.11 -12.13 1.36
N ARG A 92 -5.55 -13.39 1.41
CA ARG A 92 -5.49 -14.23 2.63
C ARG A 92 -4.31 -15.19 2.64
N ASN A 93 -3.69 -15.41 1.49
CA ASN A 93 -2.57 -16.33 1.31
C ASN A 93 -1.68 -15.87 0.13
N PRO A 94 -0.49 -16.46 -0.05
CA PRO A 94 0.44 -16.04 -1.10
C PRO A 94 -0.13 -16.15 -2.53
N ALA A 95 -0.89 -17.19 -2.84
CA ALA A 95 -1.49 -17.37 -4.17
C ALA A 95 -2.53 -16.27 -4.46
N ALA A 96 -3.34 -15.92 -3.47
CA ALA A 96 -4.28 -14.81 -3.54
C ALA A 96 -3.58 -13.45 -3.68
N LEU A 97 -2.40 -13.29 -3.08
CA LEU A 97 -1.59 -12.07 -3.20
C LEU A 97 -1.00 -11.94 -4.60
N ASP A 98 -0.47 -13.03 -5.15
CA ASP A 98 -0.01 -13.07 -6.55
C ASP A 98 -1.15 -12.75 -7.51
N ALA A 99 -2.29 -13.45 -7.39
CA ALA A 99 -3.46 -13.19 -8.23
C ALA A 99 -3.93 -11.72 -8.15
N PHE A 100 -3.94 -11.14 -6.95
CA PHE A 100 -4.26 -9.73 -6.74
C PHE A 100 -3.26 -8.81 -7.43
N PHE A 101 -1.95 -9.04 -7.27
CA PHE A 101 -0.91 -8.25 -7.93
C PHE A 101 -0.97 -8.34 -9.45
N ARG A 102 -1.25 -9.52 -10.02
CA ARG A 102 -1.43 -9.66 -11.47
C ARG A 102 -2.65 -8.91 -11.97
N ALA A 103 -3.79 -9.00 -11.28
CA ALA A 103 -4.99 -8.24 -11.65
C ALA A 103 -4.70 -6.73 -11.62
N ARG A 104 -4.06 -6.27 -10.55
CA ARG A 104 -3.73 -4.85 -10.37
C ARG A 104 -2.73 -4.34 -11.40
N LEU A 105 -1.74 -5.15 -11.76
CA LEU A 105 -0.79 -4.84 -12.83
C LEU A 105 -1.50 -4.61 -14.17
N GLN A 106 -2.53 -5.41 -14.48
CA GLN A 106 -3.31 -5.23 -15.70
C GLN A 106 -4.10 -3.91 -15.67
N GLU A 107 -4.75 -3.60 -14.56
CA GLU A 107 -5.44 -2.31 -14.38
C GLU A 107 -4.49 -1.12 -14.54
N TYR A 108 -3.29 -1.21 -13.97
CA TYR A 108 -2.29 -0.13 -14.04
C TYR A 108 -1.75 0.06 -15.44
N ARG A 109 -1.52 -1.02 -16.19
CA ARG A 109 -1.13 -0.96 -17.60
C ARG A 109 -2.23 -0.37 -18.46
N ALA A 110 -3.50 -0.71 -18.20
CA ALA A 110 -4.64 -0.12 -18.89
C ALA A 110 -4.72 1.39 -18.62
N ASN A 111 -4.61 1.83 -17.35
CA ASN A 111 -4.57 3.26 -17.01
C ASN A 111 -3.39 3.96 -17.69
N LEU A 112 -2.17 3.40 -17.61
CA LEU A 112 -0.98 3.96 -18.24
C LEU A 112 -1.20 4.17 -19.74
N ARG A 113 -1.83 3.21 -20.43
CA ARG A 113 -2.17 3.34 -21.85
C ARG A 113 -3.11 4.51 -22.09
N THR A 114 -4.21 4.61 -21.33
CA THR A 114 -5.15 5.73 -21.44
C THR A 114 -4.47 7.09 -21.33
N PHE A 115 -3.58 7.27 -20.34
CA PHE A 115 -2.84 8.53 -20.19
C PHE A 115 -1.77 8.74 -21.25
N SER A 116 -1.14 7.66 -21.75
CA SER A 116 -0.10 7.76 -22.79
C SER A 116 -0.69 8.07 -24.17
N ASP A 117 -1.94 7.65 -24.42
CA ASP A 117 -2.66 7.90 -25.68
C ASP A 117 -3.32 9.30 -25.68
N ASP A 118 -3.28 10.05 -24.57
CA ASP A 118 -3.82 11.41 -24.48
C ASP A 118 -2.90 12.41 -25.23
N PRO A 119 -3.38 13.06 -26.30
CA PRO A 119 -2.58 13.94 -27.13
C PRO A 119 -2.27 15.30 -26.47
N SER A 120 -2.92 15.62 -25.34
CA SER A 120 -2.79 16.94 -24.71
C SER A 120 -1.42 17.17 -24.08
N GLY A 121 -0.71 16.10 -23.68
CA GLY A 121 0.68 16.15 -23.20
C GLY A 121 0.93 17.13 -22.06
N THR A 122 -0.10 17.42 -21.25
CA THR A 122 0.04 18.41 -20.16
C THR A 122 0.97 17.89 -19.06
N PRO A 123 1.63 18.76 -18.28
CA PRO A 123 2.46 18.32 -17.15
C PRO A 123 1.71 17.39 -16.17
N MET A 124 0.41 17.63 -15.98
CA MET A 124 -0.45 16.75 -15.17
C MET A 124 -0.56 15.33 -15.75
N ILE A 125 -0.64 15.20 -17.08
CA ILE A 125 -0.66 13.90 -17.76
C ILE A 125 0.71 13.23 -17.66
N GLU A 126 1.80 13.99 -17.84
CA GLU A 126 3.17 13.46 -17.69
C GLU A 126 3.42 12.94 -16.25
N ASP A 127 3.00 13.68 -15.24
CA ASP A 127 3.05 13.28 -13.83
C ASP A 127 2.21 12.02 -13.56
N ALA A 128 1.03 11.93 -14.17
CA ALA A 128 0.19 10.73 -14.09
C ALA A 128 0.89 9.53 -14.73
N ILE A 129 1.47 9.68 -15.92
CA ILE A 129 2.25 8.64 -16.61
C ILE A 129 3.43 8.18 -15.73
N ALA A 130 4.18 9.11 -15.16
CA ALA A 130 5.30 8.81 -14.26
C ALA A 130 4.84 8.03 -13.03
N THR A 131 3.73 8.45 -12.42
CA THR A 131 3.11 7.78 -11.26
C THR A 131 2.71 6.34 -11.60
N TRP A 132 2.03 6.12 -12.73
CA TRP A 132 1.62 4.77 -13.14
C TRP A 132 2.80 3.87 -13.49
N ARG A 133 3.83 4.39 -14.16
CA ARG A 133 5.08 3.67 -14.44
C ARG A 133 5.76 3.22 -13.15
N ASP A 134 5.83 4.08 -12.14
CA ASP A 134 6.42 3.73 -10.84
C ASP A 134 5.64 2.62 -10.13
N ARG A 135 4.31 2.72 -10.10
CA ARG A 135 3.44 1.69 -9.52
C ARG A 135 3.58 0.33 -10.21
N ILE A 136 3.62 0.32 -11.55
CA ILE A 136 3.86 -0.89 -12.35
C ILE A 136 5.20 -1.52 -11.95
N ARG A 137 6.28 -0.73 -11.90
CA ARG A 137 7.61 -1.21 -11.55
C ARG A 137 7.63 -1.89 -10.17
N ARG A 138 6.95 -1.31 -9.18
CA ARG A 138 6.88 -1.87 -7.82
C ARG A 138 6.14 -3.21 -7.79
N ILE A 139 5.01 -3.32 -8.48
CA ILE A 139 4.26 -4.59 -8.56
C ILE A 139 5.08 -5.66 -9.30
N GLU A 140 5.73 -5.32 -10.40
CA GLU A 140 6.60 -6.24 -11.14
C GLU A 140 7.76 -6.74 -10.27
N ALA A 141 8.40 -5.85 -9.51
CA ALA A 141 9.44 -6.21 -8.56
C ALA A 141 8.93 -7.13 -7.43
N ALA A 142 7.73 -6.87 -6.90
CA ALA A 142 7.11 -7.72 -5.88
C ALA A 142 6.77 -9.12 -6.43
N LEU A 143 6.23 -9.21 -7.65
CA LEU A 143 5.95 -10.47 -8.33
C LEU A 143 7.22 -11.27 -8.60
N ALA A 144 8.30 -10.60 -9.02
CA ALA A 144 9.60 -11.23 -9.27
C ALA A 144 10.24 -11.78 -7.98
N GLN A 145 10.12 -11.06 -6.86
CA GLN A 145 10.60 -11.52 -5.56
C GLN A 145 9.80 -12.70 -5.01
N ALA A 146 8.49 -12.75 -5.27
CA ALA A 146 7.63 -13.87 -4.87
C ALA A 146 7.89 -15.15 -5.69
N HIS A 147 8.37 -15.00 -6.92
CA HIS A 147 8.68 -16.10 -7.84
C HIS A 147 10.12 -15.97 -8.37
N PRO A 148 11.14 -16.13 -7.50
CA PRO A 148 12.50 -16.10 -7.97
C PRO A 148 12.65 -17.23 -9.00
N ARG A 149 13.10 -16.90 -10.21
CA ARG A 149 13.36 -17.91 -11.25
C ARG A 149 14.25 -18.99 -10.64
N ARG A 150 13.81 -20.25 -10.66
CA ARG A 150 14.66 -21.38 -10.26
C ARG A 150 15.82 -21.46 -11.25
N GLY A 151 16.99 -21.00 -10.83
CA GLY A 151 18.25 -21.05 -11.56
C GLY A 151 19.10 -19.87 -11.10
N SER A 152 20.22 -20.02 -10.41
CA SER A 152 21.27 -21.04 -10.52
C SER A 152 21.86 -21.34 -9.14
N ARG A 153 21.91 -22.63 -8.78
CA ARG A 153 22.71 -23.12 -7.65
C ARG A 153 24.18 -22.85 -8.00
N PRO A 154 24.95 -22.08 -7.20
CA PRO A 154 26.37 -21.93 -7.48
C PRO A 154 27.02 -23.29 -7.28
N THR A 155 27.55 -23.85 -8.37
CA THR A 155 28.38 -25.06 -8.33
C THR A 155 29.66 -24.68 -7.61
N THR A 156 29.72 -24.98 -6.31
CA THR A 156 30.95 -24.88 -5.52
C THR A 156 31.88 -25.96 -6.07
N ARG A 157 33.03 -25.55 -6.59
CA ARG A 157 34.14 -26.42 -6.97
C ARG A 157 35.27 -26.20 -5.98
#